data_AF-A0A432S322-F1
#
_entry.id   AF-A0A432S322-F1
#
_cell.length_a   1.000
_cell.length_b   1.000
_cell.length_c   1.000
_cell.angle_alpha   90.00
_cell.angle_beta   90.00
_cell.angle_gamma   90.00
#
_symmetry.space_group_name_H-M   'P 1'
#
loop_
_entity.id
_entity.type
_entity.pdbx_description
1 polymer ?
#
loop_
_entity_poly.entity_id
_entity_poly.type
_entity_poly.pdbx_seq_one_letter_code
_entity_poly.pdbx_strand_id
1 'polypeptide(L)' 'MNVNRGKFIVFEGIDGSGKTTQAKKLYEYLKEKGLKTVLTKEPGGTDIGKEIRKILLNKDYNIPPIAELL' A
#
# COMPACT_ATOMS: atom_id res chain seq x y z
N MET A 1 -22.82 4.79 -22.10
CA MET A 1 -21.64 3.92 -21.87
C MET A 1 -21.66 3.48 -20.41
N ASN A 2 -21.83 2.19 -20.13
CA ASN A 2 -21.76 1.70 -18.75
C ASN A 2 -20.31 1.75 -18.27
N VAL A 3 -19.99 2.71 -17.41
CA VAL A 3 -18.69 2.76 -16.75
C VAL A 3 -18.70 1.67 -15.67
N ASN A 4 -18.11 0.51 -15.98
CA ASN A 4 -18.02 -0.57 -15.02
C ASN A 4 -17.07 -0.12 -13.89
N ARG A 5 -17.60 0.14 -12.69
CA ARG A 5 -16.82 0.66 -11.56
C ARG A 5 -15.97 -0.47 -10.97
N GLY A 6 -14.67 -0.22 -10.81
CA GLY A 6 -13.77 -1.12 -10.09
C GLY A 6 -14.02 -1.10 -8.57
N LYS A 7 -13.34 -1.98 -7.83
CA LYS A 7 -13.31 -1.99 -6.37
C LYS A 7 -11.95 -1.52 -5.87
N PHE A 8 -11.93 -0.65 -4.87
CA PHE A 8 -10.71 -0.25 -4.16
C PHE A 8 -10.74 -0.86 -2.76
N ILE A 9 -9.71 -1.61 -2.40
CA ILE A 9 -9.62 -2.41 -1.17
C ILE A 9 -8.34 -2.00 -0.45
N VAL A 10 -8.46 -1.63 0.83
CA VAL A 10 -7.34 -1.22 1.70
C VAL A 10 -7.18 -2.22 2.84
N PHE A 11 -5.94 -2.56 3.16
CA PHE A 11 -5.59 -3.41 4.30
C PHE A 11 -4.92 -2.56 5.39
N GLU A 12 -5.65 -2.33 6.48
CA GLU A 12 -5.18 -1.55 7.64
C GLU A 12 -4.85 -2.42 8.86
N GLY A 13 -4.05 -1.88 9.78
CA GLY A 13 -3.71 -2.52 11.06
C GLY A 13 -2.29 -2.24 11.55
N ILE A 14 -1.96 -2.73 12.75
CA ILE A 14 -0.65 -2.51 13.38
C ILE A 14 0.50 -3.19 12.64
N ASP A 15 1.74 -2.80 12.94
CA ASP A 15 2.93 -3.47 12.40
C ASP A 15 3.01 -4.93 12.82
N GLY A 16 3.40 -5.79 11.90
CA GLY A 16 3.40 -7.24 12.10
C GLY A 16 2.03 -7.92 11.98
N SER A 17 0.91 -7.20 11.80
CA SER A 17 -0.43 -7.81 11.68
C SER A 17 -0.67 -8.64 10.41
N GLY A 18 0.29 -8.67 9.48
CA GLY A 18 0.22 -9.48 8.26
C GLY A 18 -0.46 -8.80 7.06
N LYS A 19 -0.67 -7.48 7.09
CA LYS A 19 -1.28 -6.68 5.98
C LYS A 19 -0.69 -7.03 4.61
N THR A 20 0.63 -6.99 4.49
CA THR A 20 1.36 -7.31 3.24
C THR A 20 1.11 -8.74 2.77
N THR A 21 1.03 -9.69 3.70
CA THR A 21 0.76 -11.10 3.38
C THR A 21 -0.65 -11.28 2.85
N GLN A 22 -1.64 -10.68 3.51
CA GLN A 22 -3.04 -10.80 3.10
C GLN A 22 -3.33 -10.07 1.79
N ALA A 23 -2.75 -8.89 1.58
CA ALA A 23 -2.87 -8.16 0.32
C ALA A 23 -2.32 -8.96 -0.87
N LYS A 24 -1.17 -9.63 -0.71
CA LYS A 24 -0.61 -10.52 -1.73
C LYS A 24 -1.48 -11.74 -2.00
N LYS A 25 -1.98 -12.41 -0.95
CA LYS A 25 -2.88 -13.57 -1.10
C LYS A 25 -4.15 -13.21 -1.85
N LEU A 26 -4.77 -12.06 -1.52
CA LEU A 26 -5.96 -11.60 -2.22
C LEU A 26 -5.65 -11.26 -3.69
N TYR A 27 -4.51 -10.61 -3.96
CA TYR A 27 -4.09 -10.29 -5.32
C TYR A 27 -3.95 -11.56 -6.19
N GLU A 28 -3.24 -12.59 -5.72
CA GLU A 28 -3.08 -13.83 -6.47
C GLU A 28 -4.42 -14.55 -6.67
N TYR A 29 -5.26 -14.63 -5.63
CA TYR A 29 -6.60 -15.21 -5.74
C TYR A 29 -7.46 -14.53 -6.81
N LEU A 30 -7.48 -13.19 -6.86
CA LEU A 30 -8.26 -12.45 -7.85
C LEU A 30 -7.69 -12.61 -9.26
N LYS A 31 -6.36 -12.67 -9.38
CA LYS A 31 -5.66 -12.92 -10.64
C LYS A 31 -5.96 -14.33 -11.19
N GLU A 32 -5.95 -15.36 -10.33
CA GLU A 32 -6.34 -16.73 -10.68
C GLU A 32 -7.80 -16.83 -11.14
N LYS A 33 -8.67 -15.95 -10.65
CA LYS A 33 -10.07 -15.82 -11.11
C LYS A 33 -10.21 -15.03 -12.42
N GLY A 34 -9.12 -14.60 -13.04
CA GLY A 34 -9.13 -13.84 -14.29
C GLY A 34 -9.55 -12.38 -14.15
N LEU A 35 -9.55 -11.83 -12.93
CA LEU A 35 -9.94 -10.44 -12.67
C LEU A 35 -8.74 -9.50 -12.85
N LYS A 36 -8.93 -8.42 -13.60
CA LYS A 36 -7.94 -7.34 -13.72
C LYS A 36 -7.73 -6.69 -12.35
N THR A 37 -6.59 -6.97 -11.74
CA THR A 37 -6.28 -6.59 -10.35
C THR A 37 -4.93 -5.87 -10.30
N VAL A 38 -4.85 -4.81 -9.50
CA VAL A 38 -3.62 -4.04 -9.26
C VAL A 38 -3.32 -4.10 -7.76
N LEU A 39 -2.08 -4.45 -7.42
CA LEU A 39 -1.59 -4.42 -6.05
C LEU A 39 -0.65 -3.22 -5.87
N THR A 40 -0.93 -2.37 -4.88
CA THR A 40 -0.08 -1.23 -4.51
C THR A 40 0.11 -1.19 -2.99
N LYS A 41 1.06 -0.38 -2.51
CA LYS A 41 1.33 -0.13 -1.09
C LYS A 41 1.65 1.34 -0.88
N GLU A 42 1.34 1.89 0.28
CA GLU A 42 1.75 3.24 0.68
C GLU A 42 2.33 3.23 2.10
N PRO A 43 3.29 4.13 2.41
CA PRO A 43 4.12 4.88 1.45
C PRO A 43 5.07 3.92 0.71
N GLY A 44 5.33 4.17 -0.58
CA GLY A 44 6.29 3.39 -1.38
C GLY A 44 5.77 2.72 -2.65
N GLY A 45 4.54 3.00 -3.08
CA GLY A 45 3.95 2.44 -4.29
C GLY A 45 4.44 3.09 -5.58
N THR A 46 5.00 4.29 -5.50
CA THR A 46 5.60 5.06 -6.61
C THR A 46 7.10 5.28 -6.36
N ASP A 47 7.87 5.66 -7.39
CA ASP A 47 9.30 5.92 -7.22
C ASP A 47 9.57 7.06 -6.23
N ILE A 48 8.79 8.14 -6.30
CA ILE A 48 8.80 9.21 -5.29
C ILE A 48 8.39 8.66 -3.92
N GLY A 49 7.35 7.83 -3.85
CA GLY A 49 6.92 7.20 -2.61
C GLY A 49 7.99 6.32 -1.98
N LYS A 50 8.87 5.68 -2.78
CA LYS A 50 10.01 4.89 -2.27
C LYS A 50 11.05 5.80 -1.62
N GLU A 51 11.37 6.94 -2.22
CA GLU A 51 12.29 7.92 -1.63
C GLU A 51 11.70 8.56 -0.37
N ILE A 52 10.42 8.93 -0.37
CA ILE A 52 9.72 9.39 0.84
C ILE A 52 9.78 8.32 1.93
N ARG A 53 9.51 7.05 1.59
CA ARG A 53 9.61 5.94 2.55
C ARG A 53 11.01 5.81 3.14
N LYS A 54 12.07 5.98 2.35
CA LYS A 54 13.45 5.95 2.86
C LYS A 54 13.70 7.06 3.86
N ILE A 55 13.18 8.26 3.60
CA ILE A 55 13.29 9.41 4.52
C ILE A 55 12.55 9.08 5.82
N LEU A 56 11.27 8.67 5.75
CA LEU A 56 10.45 8.38 6.92
C LEU A 56 11.00 7.24 7.80
N LEU A 57 11.61 6.20 7.19
CA LEU A 57 12.16 5.06 7.93
C LEU A 57 13.60 5.24 8.40
N ASN A 58 14.29 6.31 8.00
CA ASN A 58 15.67 6.53 8.39
C ASN A 58 15.72 7.20 9.77
N LYS A 59 16.26 6.46 10.74
CA LYS A 59 16.36 6.84 12.16
C LYS A 59 17.34 7.97 12.45
N ASP A 60 18.19 8.33 11.49
CA ASP A 60 19.12 9.46 11.61
C ASP A 60 18.42 10.81 11.35
N TYR A 61 17.24 10.79 10.74
CA TYR A 61 16.42 11.98 10.60
C TYR A 61 15.52 12.14 11.83
N ASN A 62 15.67 13.28 12.52
CA ASN A 62 14.74 13.69 13.56
C ASN A 62 13.50 14.31 12.89
N ILE A 63 12.62 13.46 12.37
CA ILE A 63 11.39 13.88 11.72
C ILE A 63 10.38 14.26 12.81
N PRO A 64 9.99 15.54 12.92
CA PRO A 64 9.03 15.96 13.95
C PRO A 64 7.69 15.23 13.72
N PRO A 65 6.98 14.80 14.79
CA PRO A 65 5.74 14.01 14.67
C PRO A 65 4.65 14.63 13.79
N ILE A 66 4.68 15.96 13.61
CA ILE A 66 3.72 16.68 12.77
C ILE A 66 3.91 16.44 11.27
N ALA A 67 5.08 15.95 10.86
CA ALA A 67 5.42 15.70 9.45
C ALA A 67 4.78 14.41 8.89
N GLU A 68 4.26 13.54 9.75
CA GLU A 68 3.57 12.30 9.37
C GLU A 68 2.04 12.36 9.53
N LEU A 69 1.48 13.53 9.89
CA LEU A 69 0.04 13.67 10.07
C LEU A 69 -0.67 13.71 8.70
N LEU A 70 -1.38 12.62 8.36
CA LEU A 70 -2.35 12.55 7.26
C LEU A 70 -3.78 12.72 7.78
#